data_AF-A0A6C0L2P5-F1
#
_entry.id   AF-A0A6C0L2P5-F1
#
_cell.length_a   1.000
_cell.length_b   1.000
_cell.length_c   1.000
_cell.angle_alpha   90.00
_cell.angle_beta   90.00
_cell.angle_gamma   90.00
#
_symmetry.space_group_name_H-M   'P 1'
#
loop_
_entity.id
_entity.type
_entity.pdbx_description
1 polymer ?
#
loop_
_entity_poly.entity_id
_entity_poly.type
_entity_poly.pdbx_seq_one_letter_code
_entity_poly.pdbx_strand_id
1 'polypeptide(L)'
;MKDVESYSNIALGKIFSQNPNQAKTSSSLLHRRKGLNREIHLENLRKKKQAKEAKRGFQQKEILKTGSINSTSYVVNDESLLEQIEVLKSQLNNAGIKPLSEMVSYETAKEYLTKALKNASESDSYENIKEVERWDEFIKNHPKYIEEEKEKEEAWKNDNFLKNIEALEVQRNIIPNNIYSGASVDILMEKGLKKELAVRLMRNRVLWLVHMNPNEIAPIHLADLRFKYSFTGLDLIEMRALYACMPEKFEHDDTGEKMQWLSSVREKLSDMINQEKNNTLIARLKRNSAYLEKKEPIKLKKINLNNQNKNKLSFMEELALKRKKIE
;
A
#
# COMPACT_ATOMS: atom_id res chain seq x y z
N MET A 1 -11.45 67.31 12.37
CA MET A 1 -12.86 67.60 12.02
C MET A 1 -12.95 67.33 10.53
N LYS A 2 -13.30 66.10 10.09
CA LYS A 2 -14.65 65.68 9.69
C LYS A 2 -15.41 66.79 8.95
N ASP A 3 -15.67 66.56 7.67
CA ASP A 3 -17.00 66.61 7.02
C ASP A 3 -16.86 66.01 5.59
N VAL A 4 -17.50 64.86 5.28
CA VAL A 4 -18.85 64.68 4.66
C VAL A 4 -18.76 64.81 3.12
N GLU A 5 -18.66 63.69 2.39
CA GLU A 5 -19.78 63.04 1.65
C GLU A 5 -20.57 64.02 0.76
N SER A 6 -20.43 64.01 -0.57
CA SER A 6 -21.13 63.10 -1.50
C SER A 6 -22.09 63.93 -2.39
N TYR A 7 -22.27 63.45 -3.63
CA TYR A 7 -23.28 63.86 -4.62
C TYR A 7 -23.04 65.15 -5.43
N SER A 8 -22.33 65.01 -6.55
CA SER A 8 -22.84 65.49 -7.84
C SER A 8 -22.63 64.42 -8.89
N ASN A 9 -23.65 63.59 -8.96
CA ASN A 9 -23.82 62.47 -9.85
C ASN A 9 -24.13 62.99 -11.26
N ILE A 10 -23.73 62.22 -12.28
CA ILE A 10 -24.50 62.10 -13.54
C ILE A 10 -24.51 63.35 -14.43
N ALA A 11 -23.45 63.61 -15.19
CA ALA A 11 -23.55 64.52 -16.35
C ALA A 11 -22.51 64.39 -17.48
N LEU A 12 -21.62 63.38 -17.48
CA LEU A 12 -20.65 63.22 -18.60
C LEU A 12 -20.60 61.80 -19.17
N GLY A 13 -21.62 61.00 -18.88
CA GLY A 13 -21.90 59.73 -19.54
C GLY A 13 -22.96 59.93 -20.62
N LYS A 14 -22.58 60.56 -21.75
CA LYS A 14 -23.25 60.58 -23.06
C LYS A 14 -22.81 61.86 -23.77
N ILE A 15 -21.88 61.74 -24.69
CA ILE A 15 -21.72 62.50 -25.95
C ILE A 15 -20.30 62.12 -26.41
N PHE A 16 -20.18 60.98 -27.08
CA PHE A 16 -19.20 60.67 -28.13
C PHE A 16 -19.40 59.20 -28.52
N SER A 17 -20.58 58.92 -29.06
CA SER A 17 -20.90 57.67 -29.75
C SER A 17 -21.23 57.97 -31.20
N GLN A 18 -20.22 58.25 -32.03
CA GLN A 18 -20.39 58.22 -33.50
C GLN A 18 -19.08 57.80 -34.20
N ASN A 19 -18.84 56.49 -34.29
CA ASN A 19 -18.56 55.78 -35.56
C ASN A 19 -18.15 54.30 -35.32
N PRO A 20 -19.07 53.31 -35.44
CA PRO A 20 -18.79 51.91 -35.13
C PRO A 20 -18.14 51.10 -36.27
N ASN A 21 -17.75 51.74 -37.39
CA ASN A 21 -17.24 51.04 -38.57
C ASN A 21 -15.72 51.10 -38.82
N GLN A 22 -14.93 51.80 -37.98
CA GLN A 22 -13.45 51.78 -38.09
C GLN A 22 -12.75 50.84 -37.09
N ALA A 23 -13.44 50.36 -36.05
CA ALA A 23 -12.82 49.50 -35.03
C ALA A 23 -12.74 48.01 -35.42
N LYS A 24 -13.44 47.57 -36.46
CA LYS A 24 -13.47 46.14 -36.87
C LYS A 24 -12.32 45.72 -37.79
N THR A 25 -11.64 46.65 -38.45
CA THR A 25 -10.55 46.34 -39.40
C THR A 25 -9.22 46.10 -38.69
N SER A 26 -8.87 46.93 -37.71
CA SER A 26 -7.59 46.84 -36.97
C SER A 26 -7.47 45.58 -36.11
N SER A 27 -8.57 45.15 -35.47
CA SER A 27 -8.64 43.89 -34.71
C SER A 27 -8.48 42.65 -35.61
N SER A 28 -9.12 42.64 -36.79
CA SER A 28 -9.05 41.52 -37.73
C SER A 28 -7.66 41.35 -38.36
N LEU A 29 -6.94 42.45 -38.59
CA LEU A 29 -5.57 42.43 -39.11
C LEU A 29 -4.57 41.91 -38.08
N LEU A 30 -4.74 42.26 -36.80
CA LEU A 30 -3.89 41.77 -35.72
C LEU A 30 -4.09 40.26 -35.45
N HIS A 31 -5.33 39.76 -35.58
CA HIS A 31 -5.61 38.32 -35.46
C HIS A 31 -5.08 37.54 -36.68
N ARG A 32 -5.16 38.10 -37.90
CA ARG A 32 -4.51 37.52 -39.09
C ARG A 32 -2.98 37.49 -38.96
N ARG A 33 -2.34 38.56 -38.47
CA ARG A 33 -0.88 38.64 -38.31
C ARG A 33 -0.36 37.67 -37.24
N LYS A 34 -1.10 37.49 -36.14
CA LYS A 34 -0.77 36.49 -35.11
C LYS A 34 -0.97 35.06 -35.60
N GLY A 35 -2.00 34.80 -36.40
CA GLY A 35 -2.22 33.51 -37.07
C GLY A 35 -1.10 33.15 -38.04
N LEU A 36 -0.72 34.08 -38.91
CA LEU A 36 0.35 33.91 -39.90
C LEU A 36 1.71 33.62 -39.24
N ASN A 37 2.04 34.35 -38.17
CA ASN A 37 3.29 34.12 -37.42
C ASN A 37 3.32 32.75 -36.72
N ARG A 38 2.16 32.28 -36.22
CA ARG A 38 2.03 30.94 -35.63
C ARG A 38 2.18 29.85 -36.68
N GLU A 39 1.64 30.06 -37.87
CA GLU A 39 1.72 29.13 -38.99
C GLU A 39 3.15 29.02 -39.54
N ILE A 40 3.86 30.16 -39.70
CA ILE A 40 5.28 30.19 -40.05
C ILE A 40 6.13 29.48 -38.98
N HIS A 41 5.81 29.63 -37.70
CA HIS A 41 6.50 28.92 -36.63
C HIS A 41 6.28 27.40 -36.69
N LEU A 42 5.04 26.96 -36.93
CA LEU A 42 4.70 25.54 -37.10
C LEU A 42 5.36 24.95 -38.34
N GLU A 43 5.46 25.70 -39.44
CA GLU A 43 6.13 25.25 -40.65
C GLU A 43 7.65 25.14 -40.45
N ASN A 44 8.27 26.06 -39.70
CA ASN A 44 9.67 25.97 -39.31
C ASN A 44 9.95 24.76 -38.40
N LEU A 45 9.02 24.43 -37.49
CA LEU A 45 9.11 23.21 -36.68
C LEU A 45 8.98 21.93 -37.53
N ARG A 46 8.07 21.92 -38.52
CA ARG A 46 7.94 20.81 -39.48
C ARG A 46 9.20 20.63 -40.33
N LYS A 47 9.77 21.72 -40.87
CA LYS A 47 11.04 21.69 -41.61
C LYS A 47 12.21 21.19 -40.75
N LYS A 48 12.28 21.60 -39.48
CA LYS A 48 13.28 21.07 -38.52
C LYS A 48 13.08 19.58 -38.23
N LYS A 49 11.84 19.10 -38.11
CA LYS A 49 11.54 17.68 -37.89
C LYS A 49 11.92 16.84 -39.12
N GLN A 50 11.56 17.29 -40.32
CA GLN A 50 11.93 16.64 -41.58
C GLN A 50 13.45 16.62 -41.79
N ALA A 51 14.17 17.70 -41.45
CA ALA A 51 15.63 17.72 -41.51
C ALA A 51 16.29 16.73 -40.53
N LYS A 52 15.72 16.53 -39.34
CA LYS A 52 16.18 15.51 -38.38
C LYS A 52 15.90 14.08 -38.86
N GLU A 53 14.73 13.85 -39.45
CA GLU A 53 14.36 12.56 -40.02
C GLU A 53 15.20 12.23 -41.26
N ALA A 54 15.50 13.20 -42.12
CA ALA A 54 16.41 13.04 -43.24
C ALA A 54 17.85 12.74 -42.78
N LYS A 55 18.35 13.41 -41.72
CA LYS A 55 19.66 13.09 -41.12
C LYS A 55 19.71 11.69 -40.53
N ARG A 56 18.64 11.24 -39.85
CA ARG A 56 18.52 9.86 -39.35
C ARG A 56 18.48 8.83 -40.47
N GLY A 57 17.73 9.11 -41.54
CA GLY A 57 17.66 8.26 -42.73
C GLY A 57 19.00 8.20 -43.48
N PHE A 58 19.78 9.29 -43.49
CA PHE A 58 21.14 9.30 -44.05
C PHE A 58 22.11 8.46 -43.20
N GLN A 59 22.07 8.60 -41.87
CA GLN A 59 22.85 7.75 -40.96
C GLN A 59 22.49 6.27 -41.10
N GLN A 60 21.20 5.92 -41.21
CA GLN A 60 20.77 4.55 -41.45
C GLN A 60 21.20 4.01 -42.82
N LYS A 61 21.18 4.84 -43.88
CA LYS A 61 21.67 4.43 -45.20
C LYS A 61 23.19 4.30 -45.28
N GLU A 62 23.95 5.07 -44.51
CA GLU A 62 25.39 4.85 -44.37
C GLU A 62 25.70 3.55 -43.61
N ILE A 63 24.97 3.27 -42.51
CA ILE A 63 25.10 2.01 -41.75
C ILE A 63 24.76 0.78 -42.61
N LEU A 64 23.81 0.90 -43.55
CA LEU A 64 23.44 -0.19 -44.46
C LEU A 64 24.40 -0.35 -45.66
N LYS A 65 25.14 0.70 -46.05
CA LYS A 65 26.15 0.63 -47.13
C LYS A 65 27.50 0.09 -46.66
N THR A 66 27.83 0.22 -45.38
CA THR A 66 29.03 -0.35 -44.77
C THR A 66 28.79 -1.75 -44.19
N GLY A 67 27.77 -2.46 -44.68
CA GLY A 67 27.54 -3.88 -44.44
C GLY A 67 28.59 -4.76 -45.12
N SER A 68 29.83 -4.67 -44.65
CA SER A 68 30.86 -5.68 -44.84
C SER A 68 31.50 -5.95 -43.48
N ILE A 69 30.96 -6.97 -42.82
CA ILE A 69 31.58 -7.86 -41.83
C ILE A 69 32.92 -7.33 -41.32
N ASN A 70 32.88 -6.49 -40.29
CA ASN A 70 33.86 -6.51 -39.25
C ASN A 70 33.07 -6.69 -37.97
N SER A 71 33.27 -7.83 -37.32
CA SER A 71 33.02 -8.01 -35.90
C SER A 71 33.84 -6.96 -35.15
N THR A 72 33.33 -5.74 -35.08
CA THR A 72 33.85 -4.73 -34.18
C THR A 72 33.43 -5.20 -32.80
N SER A 73 34.25 -6.06 -32.21
CA SER A 73 34.42 -6.07 -30.77
C SER A 73 34.57 -4.60 -30.39
N TYR A 74 33.53 -4.01 -29.81
CA TYR A 74 33.70 -2.82 -29.02
C TYR A 74 34.63 -3.26 -27.89
N VAL A 75 35.93 -3.17 -28.13
CA VAL A 75 36.89 -2.95 -27.05
C VAL A 75 36.45 -1.60 -26.53
N VAL A 76 35.54 -1.64 -25.57
CA VAL A 76 35.24 -0.47 -24.79
C VAL A 76 36.56 -0.16 -24.13
N ASN A 77 37.26 0.88 -24.60
CA ASN A 77 38.50 1.31 -23.98
C ASN A 77 38.19 1.48 -22.49
N ASP A 78 38.89 0.75 -21.63
CA ASP A 78 38.67 0.77 -20.18
C ASP A 78 38.68 2.22 -19.65
N GLU A 79 39.44 3.11 -20.28
CA GLU A 79 39.47 4.55 -19.98
C GLU A 79 38.09 5.22 -20.15
N SER A 80 37.33 4.92 -21.20
CA SER A 80 36.00 5.52 -21.41
C SER A 80 34.97 4.99 -20.40
N LEU A 81 35.10 3.74 -19.97
CA LEU A 81 34.27 3.17 -18.90
C LEU A 81 34.62 3.76 -17.54
N LEU A 82 35.91 3.93 -17.26
CA LEU A 82 36.39 4.56 -16.03
C LEU A 82 35.94 6.01 -15.94
N GLU A 83 36.04 6.77 -17.03
CA GLU A 83 35.51 8.14 -17.12
C GLU A 83 34.00 8.18 -16.88
N GLN A 84 33.23 7.29 -17.49
CA GLN A 84 31.78 7.21 -17.25
C GLN A 84 31.45 6.84 -15.80
N ILE A 85 32.19 5.90 -15.21
CA ILE A 85 32.04 5.52 -13.80
C ILE A 85 32.40 6.71 -12.89
N GLU A 86 33.42 7.48 -13.21
CA GLU A 86 33.85 8.64 -12.42
C GLU A 86 32.85 9.80 -12.51
N VAL A 87 32.31 10.05 -13.70
CA VAL A 87 31.20 11.00 -13.92
C VAL A 87 29.96 10.54 -13.14
N LEU A 88 29.61 9.25 -13.19
CA LEU A 88 28.49 8.69 -12.44
C LEU A 88 28.71 8.80 -10.92
N LYS A 89 29.91 8.48 -10.42
CA LYS A 89 30.29 8.64 -9.00
C LYS A 89 30.14 10.10 -8.56
N SER A 90 30.56 11.04 -9.42
CA SER A 90 30.44 12.48 -9.18
C SER A 90 28.98 12.95 -9.17
N GLN A 91 28.16 12.45 -10.11
CA GLN A 91 26.72 12.74 -10.16
C GLN A 91 25.97 12.18 -8.95
N LEU A 92 26.31 10.96 -8.53
CA LEU A 92 25.75 10.32 -7.34
C LEU A 92 26.13 11.08 -6.07
N ASN A 93 27.41 11.44 -5.90
CA ASN A 93 27.87 12.27 -4.79
C ASN A 93 27.15 13.63 -4.75
N ASN A 94 26.96 14.28 -5.91
CA ASN A 94 26.23 15.54 -6.01
C ASN A 94 24.73 15.39 -5.70
N ALA A 95 24.17 14.20 -5.95
CA ALA A 95 22.80 13.84 -5.57
C ALA A 95 22.68 13.40 -4.09
N GLY A 96 23.79 13.41 -3.33
CA GLY A 96 23.82 12.98 -1.92
C GLY A 96 23.82 11.46 -1.74
N ILE A 97 23.97 10.68 -2.82
CA ILE A 97 24.02 9.21 -2.82
C ILE A 97 25.48 8.78 -2.86
N LYS A 98 25.96 8.09 -1.81
CA LYS A 98 27.35 7.61 -1.78
C LYS A 98 27.51 6.44 -2.78
N PRO A 99 28.34 6.58 -3.82
CA PRO A 99 28.57 5.51 -4.77
C PRO A 99 29.31 4.35 -4.09
N LEU A 100 28.98 3.12 -4.47
CA LEU A 100 29.69 1.93 -4.02
C LEU A 100 31.16 2.03 -4.50
N SER A 101 32.09 2.20 -3.57
CA SER A 101 33.51 2.46 -3.87
C SER A 101 34.26 1.21 -4.34
N GLU A 102 33.79 0.03 -3.94
CA GLU A 102 34.46 -1.25 -4.15
C GLU A 102 33.43 -2.28 -4.62
N MET A 103 33.65 -2.92 -5.78
CA MET A 103 32.88 -4.10 -6.17
C MET A 103 33.38 -5.31 -5.39
N VAL A 104 32.95 -5.41 -4.13
CA VAL A 104 33.19 -6.59 -3.29
C VAL A 104 32.13 -7.64 -3.64
N SER A 105 32.54 -8.91 -3.73
CA SER A 105 31.59 -10.01 -3.95
C SER A 105 30.55 -10.04 -2.82
N TYR A 106 29.32 -10.42 -3.15
CA TYR A 106 28.20 -10.50 -2.20
C TYR A 106 28.52 -11.30 -0.93
N GLU A 107 29.27 -12.40 -1.07
CA GLU A 107 29.67 -13.27 0.04
C GLU A 107 30.68 -12.57 0.96
N THR A 108 31.69 -11.95 0.37
CA THR A 108 32.68 -11.16 1.11
C THR A 108 32.06 -9.96 1.81
N ALA A 109 31.06 -9.30 1.20
CA ALA A 109 30.33 -8.19 1.81
C ALA A 109 29.51 -8.66 3.03
N LYS A 110 28.85 -9.83 2.96
CA LYS A 110 28.18 -10.44 4.13
C LYS A 110 29.18 -10.74 5.25
N GLU A 111 30.34 -11.30 4.92
CA GLU A 111 31.38 -11.55 5.94
C GLU A 111 31.87 -10.26 6.60
N TYR A 112 32.12 -9.20 5.82
CA TYR A 112 32.50 -7.90 6.38
C TYR A 112 31.40 -7.30 7.25
N LEU A 113 30.11 -7.42 6.86
CA LEU A 113 29.00 -7.00 7.71
C LEU A 113 28.98 -7.78 9.03
N THR A 114 29.14 -9.11 9.00
CA THR A 114 29.15 -9.91 10.24
C THR A 114 30.35 -9.59 11.13
N LYS A 115 31.52 -9.29 10.55
CA LYS A 115 32.70 -8.85 11.31
C LYS A 115 32.48 -7.46 11.91
N ALA A 116 31.93 -6.52 11.15
CA ALA A 116 31.59 -5.18 11.62
C ALA A 116 30.53 -5.22 12.74
N LEU A 117 29.50 -6.07 12.64
CA LEU A 117 28.49 -6.26 13.68
C LEU A 117 29.09 -6.83 14.97
N LYS A 118 30.01 -7.80 14.86
CA LYS A 118 30.75 -8.31 16.04
C LYS A 118 31.59 -7.22 16.68
N ASN A 119 32.35 -6.47 15.89
CA ASN A 119 33.18 -5.37 16.38
C ASN A 119 32.34 -4.25 17.02
N ALA A 120 31.17 -3.93 16.45
CA ALA A 120 30.22 -2.99 17.02
C ALA A 120 29.62 -3.51 18.34
N SER A 121 29.33 -4.81 18.44
CA SER A 121 28.84 -5.41 19.69
C SER A 121 29.89 -5.48 20.80
N GLU A 122 31.17 -5.55 20.44
CA GLU A 122 32.30 -5.58 21.39
C GLU A 122 32.76 -4.17 21.79
N SER A 123 32.61 -3.20 20.89
CA SER A 123 32.95 -1.80 21.11
C SER A 123 31.96 -0.90 20.36
N ASP A 124 31.14 -0.17 21.12
CA ASP A 124 30.25 0.90 20.64
C ASP A 124 31.05 2.14 20.18
N SER A 125 32.03 1.93 19.30
CA SER A 125 32.75 2.99 18.62
C SER A 125 31.91 3.49 17.44
N TYR A 126 31.85 4.82 17.28
CA TYR A 126 31.18 5.48 16.15
C TYR A 126 31.66 4.94 14.79
N GLU A 127 32.95 4.63 14.66
CA GLU A 127 33.50 4.09 13.40
C GLU A 127 33.01 2.67 13.10
N ASN A 128 32.82 1.83 14.13
CA ASN A 128 32.29 0.47 13.94
C ASN A 128 30.83 0.52 13.47
N ILE A 129 30.02 1.42 14.05
CA ILE A 129 28.62 1.62 13.64
C ILE A 129 28.56 2.11 12.19
N LYS A 130 29.43 3.05 11.82
CA LYS A 130 29.52 3.59 10.46
C LYS A 130 29.98 2.55 9.44
N GLU A 131 30.86 1.63 9.82
CA GLU A 131 31.23 0.49 8.99
C GLU A 131 30.07 -0.49 8.81
N VAL A 132 29.29 -0.78 9.86
CA VAL A 132 28.06 -1.57 9.75
C VAL A 132 27.08 -0.92 8.79
N GLU A 133 26.81 0.39 8.93
CA GLU A 133 25.93 1.13 8.02
C GLU A 133 26.42 1.07 6.57
N ARG A 134 27.73 1.24 6.35
CA ARG A 134 28.34 1.16 5.01
C ARG A 134 28.11 -0.20 4.36
N TRP A 135 28.35 -1.29 5.09
CA TRP A 135 28.19 -2.64 4.55
C TRP A 135 26.72 -3.05 4.42
N ASP A 136 25.85 -2.56 5.31
CA ASP A 136 24.39 -2.76 5.21
C ASP A 136 23.81 -2.04 3.99
N GLU A 137 24.18 -0.77 3.76
CA GLU A 137 23.82 -0.04 2.53
C GLU A 137 24.37 -0.72 1.27
N PHE A 138 25.60 -1.25 1.33
CA PHE A 138 26.20 -1.98 0.22
C PHE A 138 25.39 -3.24 -0.13
N ILE A 139 25.01 -4.02 0.88
CA ILE A 139 24.27 -5.26 0.70
C ILE A 139 22.85 -4.97 0.19
N LYS A 140 22.15 -3.99 0.76
CA LYS A 140 20.79 -3.60 0.34
C LYS A 140 20.71 -3.19 -1.13
N ASN A 141 21.75 -2.51 -1.62
CA ASN A 141 21.83 -2.04 -3.01
C ASN A 141 22.38 -3.10 -3.98
N HIS A 142 22.86 -4.24 -3.49
CA HIS A 142 23.44 -5.27 -4.33
C HIS A 142 22.34 -6.03 -5.10
N PRO A 143 22.44 -6.22 -6.43
CA PRO A 143 21.39 -6.85 -7.25
C PRO A 143 21.02 -8.27 -6.76
N LYS A 144 22.00 -9.07 -6.37
CA LYS A 144 21.75 -10.40 -5.77
C LYS A 144 20.94 -10.36 -4.48
N TYR A 145 21.11 -9.33 -3.63
CA TYR A 145 20.31 -9.20 -2.40
C TYR A 145 18.86 -8.87 -2.74
N ILE A 146 18.66 -7.95 -3.70
CA ILE A 146 17.35 -7.56 -4.18
C ILE A 146 16.62 -8.76 -4.82
N GLU A 147 17.33 -9.59 -5.58
CA GLU A 147 16.80 -10.84 -6.13
C GLU A 147 16.44 -11.84 -5.03
N GLU A 148 17.35 -12.11 -4.08
CA GLU A 148 17.10 -13.04 -2.96
C GLU A 148 15.92 -12.58 -2.08
N GLU A 149 15.79 -11.27 -1.82
CA GLU A 149 14.65 -10.73 -1.08
C GLU A 149 13.34 -10.86 -1.87
N LYS A 150 13.35 -10.61 -3.18
CA LYS A 150 12.16 -10.81 -4.02
C LYS A 150 11.74 -12.27 -4.05
N GLU A 151 12.68 -13.20 -4.20
CA GLU A 151 12.39 -14.63 -4.16
C GLU A 151 11.80 -15.06 -2.82
N LYS A 152 12.36 -14.57 -1.71
CA LYS A 152 11.80 -14.83 -0.36
C LYS A 152 10.39 -14.24 -0.22
N GLU A 153 10.17 -13.04 -0.75
CA GLU A 153 8.85 -12.42 -0.74
C GLU A 153 7.84 -13.21 -1.56
N GLU A 154 8.22 -13.65 -2.76
CA GLU A 154 7.37 -14.48 -3.63
C GLU A 154 7.07 -15.83 -3.01
N ALA A 155 8.08 -16.50 -2.42
CA ALA A 155 7.90 -17.73 -1.68
C ALA A 155 6.93 -17.53 -0.50
N TRP A 156 7.09 -16.46 0.27
CA TRP A 156 6.17 -16.13 1.37
C TRP A 156 4.75 -15.86 0.88
N LYS A 157 4.59 -15.15 -0.24
CA LYS A 157 3.29 -14.91 -0.86
C LYS A 157 2.65 -16.22 -1.27
N ASN A 158 3.38 -17.11 -1.94
CA ASN A 158 2.89 -18.41 -2.41
C ASN A 158 2.47 -19.31 -1.24
N ASP A 159 3.30 -19.41 -0.21
CA ASP A 159 3.02 -20.23 0.98
C ASP A 159 1.77 -19.77 1.73
N ASN A 160 1.52 -18.46 1.76
CA ASN A 160 0.38 -17.87 2.48
C ASN A 160 -0.84 -17.63 1.58
N PHE A 161 -0.71 -17.73 0.26
CA PHE A 161 -1.75 -17.41 -0.70
C PHE A 161 -3.05 -18.16 -0.43
N LEU A 162 -2.97 -19.49 -0.27
CA LEU A 162 -4.13 -20.34 -0.02
C LEU A 162 -4.83 -19.98 1.29
N LYS A 163 -4.06 -19.80 2.37
CA LYS A 163 -4.60 -19.42 3.69
C LYS A 163 -5.22 -18.02 3.68
N ASN A 164 -4.68 -17.12 2.87
CA ASN A 164 -5.18 -15.77 2.73
C ASN A 164 -6.52 -15.74 1.98
N ILE A 165 -6.66 -16.55 0.94
CA ILE A 165 -7.92 -16.71 0.20
C ILE A 165 -8.98 -17.39 1.06
N GLU A 166 -8.64 -18.48 1.77
CA GLU A 166 -9.56 -19.15 2.67
C GLU A 166 -10.07 -18.18 3.76
N ALA A 167 -9.18 -17.39 4.35
CA ALA A 167 -9.54 -16.37 5.32
C ALA A 167 -10.46 -15.29 4.72
N LEU A 168 -10.21 -14.89 3.47
CA LEU A 168 -11.04 -13.93 2.74
C LEU A 168 -12.46 -14.48 2.52
N GLU A 169 -12.60 -15.72 2.09
CA GLU A 169 -13.90 -16.37 1.88
C GLU A 169 -14.69 -16.51 3.19
N VAL A 170 -14.04 -16.99 4.25
CA VAL A 170 -14.64 -17.06 5.59
C VAL A 170 -15.14 -15.69 6.04
N GLN A 171 -14.33 -14.65 5.82
CA GLN A 171 -14.70 -13.30 6.22
C GLN A 171 -15.83 -12.72 5.36
N ARG A 172 -15.84 -12.99 4.05
CA ARG A 172 -16.92 -12.58 3.13
C ARG A 172 -18.26 -13.26 3.42
N ASN A 173 -18.24 -14.48 3.95
CA ASN A 173 -19.47 -15.17 4.35
C ASN A 173 -20.08 -14.58 5.63
N ILE A 174 -19.27 -13.96 6.49
CA ILE A 174 -19.70 -13.39 7.77
C ILE A 174 -20.08 -11.92 7.63
N ILE A 175 -19.32 -11.17 6.82
CA ILE A 175 -19.54 -9.75 6.59
C ILE A 175 -20.63 -9.57 5.51
N PRO A 176 -21.67 -8.75 5.72
CA PRO A 176 -22.65 -8.46 4.66
C PRO A 176 -22.07 -7.51 3.59
N ASN A 177 -22.47 -7.70 2.34
CA ASN A 177 -22.00 -6.88 1.20
C ASN A 177 -22.37 -5.38 1.30
N ASN A 178 -23.47 -5.04 1.98
CA ASN A 178 -24.04 -3.68 2.00
C ASN A 178 -23.78 -2.95 3.33
N ILE A 179 -22.55 -2.89 3.82
CA ILE A 179 -22.22 -2.13 5.04
C ILE A 179 -22.11 -0.63 4.76
N TYR A 180 -21.71 -0.24 3.54
CA TYR A 180 -21.47 1.15 3.18
C TYR A 180 -22.72 2.02 3.17
N SER A 181 -23.90 1.44 2.91
CA SER A 181 -25.17 2.16 2.78
C SER A 181 -25.83 2.38 4.14
N GLY A 182 -25.22 3.20 4.99
CA GLY A 182 -25.83 3.68 6.24
C GLY A 182 -25.96 2.62 7.33
N ALA A 183 -25.04 1.66 7.41
CA ALA A 183 -25.06 0.66 8.48
C ALA A 183 -24.95 1.30 9.86
N SER A 184 -26.01 1.21 10.65
CA SER A 184 -25.96 1.33 12.09
C SER A 184 -25.83 -0.08 12.70
N VAL A 185 -25.44 -0.16 13.98
CA VAL A 185 -25.42 -1.44 14.70
C VAL A 185 -26.79 -2.12 14.65
N ASP A 186 -27.86 -1.34 14.74
CA ASP A 186 -29.24 -1.83 14.73
C ASP A 186 -29.63 -2.43 13.37
N ILE A 187 -29.28 -1.77 12.26
CA ILE A 187 -29.52 -2.28 10.90
C ILE A 187 -28.73 -3.58 10.66
N LEU A 188 -27.52 -3.69 11.21
CA LEU A 188 -26.74 -4.93 11.11
C LEU A 188 -27.36 -6.05 11.95
N MET A 189 -27.92 -5.72 13.12
CA MET A 189 -28.65 -6.69 13.94
C MET A 189 -29.95 -7.15 13.27
N GLU A 190 -30.69 -6.27 12.60
CA GLU A 190 -31.86 -6.62 11.80
C GLU A 190 -31.52 -7.57 10.65
N LYS A 191 -30.31 -7.44 10.08
CA LYS A 191 -29.77 -8.38 9.09
C LYS A 191 -29.32 -9.73 9.68
N GLY A 192 -29.54 -9.97 10.98
CA GLY A 192 -29.24 -11.23 11.66
C GLY A 192 -27.82 -11.33 12.23
N LEU A 193 -27.05 -10.24 12.27
CA LEU A 193 -25.73 -10.25 12.88
C LEU A 193 -25.83 -10.16 14.41
N LYS A 194 -24.92 -10.85 15.09
CA LYS A 194 -24.76 -10.72 16.55
C LYS A 194 -24.32 -9.30 16.89
N LYS A 195 -24.84 -8.75 18.00
CA LYS A 195 -24.50 -7.40 18.48
C LYS A 195 -22.99 -7.16 18.59
N GLU A 196 -22.25 -8.13 19.11
CA GLU A 196 -20.79 -8.02 19.29
C GLU A 196 -20.05 -7.91 17.95
N LEU A 197 -20.50 -8.67 16.95
CA LEU A 197 -19.96 -8.63 15.60
C LEU A 197 -20.33 -7.31 14.90
N ALA A 198 -21.57 -6.86 15.01
CA ALA A 198 -22.02 -5.58 14.47
C ALA A 198 -21.22 -4.40 15.04
N VAL A 199 -20.99 -4.36 16.37
CA VAL A 199 -20.14 -3.34 17.01
C VAL A 199 -18.70 -3.42 16.52
N ARG A 200 -18.14 -4.63 16.36
CA ARG A 200 -16.78 -4.82 15.85
C ARG A 200 -16.64 -4.32 14.41
N LEU A 201 -17.58 -4.67 13.53
CA LEU A 201 -17.58 -4.20 12.14
C LEU A 201 -17.68 -2.67 12.06
N MET A 202 -18.51 -2.05 12.90
CA MET A 202 -18.64 -0.59 12.93
C MET A 202 -17.39 0.12 13.46
N ARG A 203 -16.72 -0.48 14.46
CA ARG A 203 -15.47 0.05 15.03
C ARG A 203 -14.31 -0.11 14.05
N ASN A 204 -14.18 -1.28 13.43
CA ASN A 204 -13.08 -1.64 12.53
C ASN A 204 -13.54 -1.52 11.08
N ARG A 205 -13.66 -0.27 10.59
CA ARG A 205 -14.12 0.01 9.21
C ARG A 205 -13.21 -0.57 8.12
N VAL A 206 -11.97 -0.88 8.47
CA VAL A 206 -11.02 -1.61 7.61
C VAL A 206 -11.58 -2.95 7.12
N LEU A 207 -12.44 -3.60 7.91
CA LEU A 207 -13.09 -4.85 7.53
C LEU A 207 -14.10 -4.68 6.39
N TRP A 208 -14.55 -3.47 6.11
CA TRP A 208 -15.50 -3.23 5.02
C TRP A 208 -14.82 -3.46 3.68
N LEU A 209 -13.52 -3.18 3.60
CA LEU A 209 -12.71 -3.34 2.37
C LEU A 209 -12.70 -4.78 1.84
N VAL A 210 -12.97 -5.77 2.69
CA VAL A 210 -13.01 -7.21 2.34
C VAL A 210 -13.95 -7.51 1.17
N HIS A 211 -15.04 -6.74 1.01
CA HIS A 211 -15.98 -6.88 -0.10
C HIS A 211 -15.75 -5.89 -1.24
N MET A 212 -14.90 -4.88 -1.06
CA MET A 212 -14.60 -3.96 -2.12
C MET A 212 -13.74 -4.63 -3.19
N ASN A 213 -13.96 -4.22 -4.44
CA ASN A 213 -13.09 -4.63 -5.52
C ASN A 213 -11.72 -3.93 -5.37
N PRO A 214 -10.59 -4.59 -5.70
CA PRO A 214 -9.27 -3.96 -5.64
C PRO A 214 -9.19 -2.63 -6.41
N ASN A 215 -9.94 -2.51 -7.51
CA ASN A 215 -10.03 -1.28 -8.32
C ASN A 215 -10.73 -0.12 -7.60
N GLU A 216 -11.64 -0.40 -6.67
CA GLU A 216 -12.28 0.64 -5.84
C GLU A 216 -11.40 1.04 -4.66
N ILE A 217 -10.49 0.14 -4.25
CA ILE A 217 -9.53 0.38 -3.17
C ILE A 217 -8.33 1.21 -3.66
N ALA A 218 -7.87 0.98 -4.90
CA ALA A 218 -6.73 1.66 -5.49
C ALA A 218 -6.80 3.22 -5.44
N PRO A 219 -7.94 3.89 -5.72
CA PRO A 219 -8.05 5.34 -5.66
C PRO A 219 -8.25 5.90 -4.24
N ILE A 220 -8.40 5.06 -3.20
CA ILE A 220 -8.62 5.55 -1.83
C ILE A 220 -7.45 6.45 -1.40
N HIS A 221 -7.79 7.59 -0.81
CA HIS A 221 -6.80 8.57 -0.33
C HIS A 221 -6.02 8.03 0.87
N LEU A 222 -4.73 8.38 0.98
CA LEU A 222 -3.85 7.89 2.05
C LEU A 222 -4.39 8.20 3.46
N ALA A 223 -4.95 9.39 3.66
CA ALA A 223 -5.54 9.78 4.94
C ALA A 223 -6.68 8.82 5.36
N ASP A 224 -7.51 8.39 4.41
CA ASP A 224 -8.57 7.43 4.70
C ASP A 224 -7.99 6.06 5.04
N LEU A 225 -6.94 5.61 4.34
CA LEU A 225 -6.25 4.35 4.66
C LEU A 225 -5.65 4.37 6.07
N ARG A 226 -5.04 5.49 6.49
CA ARG A 226 -4.40 5.60 7.81
C ARG A 226 -5.40 5.78 8.96
N PHE A 227 -6.38 6.68 8.80
CA PHE A 227 -7.27 7.06 9.88
C PHE A 227 -8.57 6.26 9.87
N LYS A 228 -9.28 6.21 8.74
CA LYS A 228 -10.59 5.55 8.64
C LYS A 228 -10.46 4.03 8.56
N TYR A 229 -9.47 3.54 7.82
CA TYR A 229 -9.22 2.11 7.62
C TYR A 229 -7.98 1.62 8.38
N SER A 230 -7.80 2.10 9.61
CA SER A 230 -6.76 1.61 10.51
C SER A 230 -6.91 0.10 10.76
N PHE A 231 -5.83 -0.65 10.61
CA PHE A 231 -5.77 -2.10 10.83
C PHE A 231 -5.44 -2.49 12.30
N THR A 232 -5.63 -1.56 13.24
CA THR A 232 -5.34 -1.80 14.65
C THR A 232 -6.36 -2.72 15.31
N GLY A 233 -5.89 -3.69 16.10
CA GLY A 233 -6.77 -4.60 16.85
C GLY A 233 -7.51 -5.64 16.00
N LEU A 234 -7.03 -5.91 14.79
CA LEU A 234 -7.47 -7.03 13.96
C LEU A 234 -6.91 -8.37 14.47
N ASP A 235 -7.65 -9.44 14.23
CA ASP A 235 -7.19 -10.82 14.44
C ASP A 235 -6.45 -11.36 13.20
N LEU A 236 -5.83 -12.53 13.33
CA LEU A 236 -5.01 -13.13 12.28
C LEU A 236 -5.82 -13.39 11.00
N ILE A 237 -7.06 -13.88 11.13
CA ILE A 237 -7.93 -14.19 10.00
C ILE A 237 -8.34 -12.90 9.28
N GLU A 238 -8.71 -11.87 10.04
CA GLU A 238 -9.04 -10.54 9.52
C GLU A 238 -7.84 -9.89 8.81
N MET A 239 -6.63 -10.01 9.36
CA MET A 239 -5.41 -9.50 8.72
C MET A 239 -5.10 -10.23 7.41
N ARG A 240 -5.29 -11.54 7.38
CA ARG A 240 -5.13 -12.35 6.15
C ARG A 240 -6.15 -11.95 5.08
N ALA A 241 -7.42 -11.81 5.46
CA ALA A 241 -8.48 -11.37 4.56
C ALA A 241 -8.22 -9.95 4.03
N LEU A 242 -7.75 -9.05 4.89
CA LEU A 242 -7.41 -7.68 4.49
C LEU A 242 -6.30 -7.69 3.44
N TYR A 243 -5.19 -8.39 3.70
CA TYR A 243 -4.07 -8.49 2.78
C TYR A 243 -4.47 -9.10 1.43
N ALA A 244 -5.35 -10.11 1.44
CA ALA A 244 -5.84 -10.78 0.23
C ALA A 244 -6.69 -9.88 -0.68
N CYS A 245 -7.38 -8.86 -0.14
CA CYS A 245 -8.24 -7.98 -0.94
C CYS A 245 -7.51 -6.75 -1.52
N MET A 246 -6.27 -6.50 -1.10
CA MET A 246 -5.55 -5.28 -1.48
C MET A 246 -5.11 -5.32 -2.96
N PRO A 247 -5.12 -4.16 -3.64
CA PRO A 247 -4.59 -4.06 -5.00
C PRO A 247 -3.07 -4.18 -5.00
N GLU A 248 -2.52 -4.74 -6.08
CA GLU A 248 -1.07 -4.82 -6.28
C GLU A 248 -0.43 -3.44 -6.50
N LYS A 249 -1.22 -2.49 -7.02
CA LYS A 249 -0.80 -1.12 -7.31
C LYS A 249 -1.89 -0.15 -6.88
N PHE A 250 -1.50 0.91 -6.19
CA PHE A 250 -2.39 2.01 -5.85
C PHE A 250 -2.34 3.09 -6.93
N GLU A 251 -3.48 3.76 -7.15
CA GLU A 251 -3.54 4.94 -8.02
C GLU A 251 -3.05 6.18 -7.26
N HIS A 252 -2.37 7.09 -7.96
CA HIS A 252 -1.87 8.36 -7.40
C HIS A 252 -0.94 8.19 -6.18
N ASP A 253 -0.01 7.24 -6.24
CA ASP A 253 0.99 6.99 -5.18
C ASP A 253 2.38 7.52 -5.57
N ASP A 254 2.48 8.80 -5.90
CA ASP A 254 3.74 9.42 -6.35
C ASP A 254 4.81 9.42 -5.24
N THR A 255 4.39 9.37 -3.97
CA THR A 255 5.26 9.33 -2.78
C THR A 255 5.54 7.91 -2.27
N GLY A 256 4.83 6.89 -2.77
CA GLY A 256 4.98 5.49 -2.31
C GLY A 256 4.40 5.21 -0.91
N GLU A 257 3.70 6.17 -0.30
CA GLU A 257 3.20 6.04 1.06
C GLU A 257 2.03 5.05 1.19
N LYS A 258 1.25 4.85 0.12
CA LYS A 258 0.19 3.83 0.10
C LYS A 258 0.80 2.43 0.03
N MET A 259 1.82 2.25 -0.81
CA MET A 259 2.61 1.02 -0.85
C MET A 259 3.30 0.76 0.49
N GLN A 260 3.83 1.79 1.15
CA GLN A 260 4.41 1.65 2.49
C GLN A 260 3.38 1.17 3.52
N TRP A 261 2.14 1.69 3.47
CA TRP A 261 1.07 1.22 4.33
C TRP A 261 0.75 -0.27 4.12
N LEU A 262 0.72 -0.73 2.87
CA LEU A 262 0.54 -2.15 2.54
C LEU A 262 1.71 -3.00 3.07
N SER A 263 2.94 -2.50 2.95
CA SER A 263 4.13 -3.16 3.54
C SER A 263 4.00 -3.28 5.06
N SER A 264 3.51 -2.25 5.76
CA SER A 264 3.25 -2.33 7.21
C SER A 264 2.19 -3.37 7.57
N VAL A 265 1.14 -3.52 6.74
CA VAL A 265 0.13 -4.59 6.92
C VAL A 265 0.79 -5.97 6.75
N ARG A 266 1.65 -6.13 5.74
CA ARG A 266 2.39 -7.38 5.49
C ARG A 266 3.33 -7.73 6.63
N GLU A 267 4.14 -6.77 7.10
CA GLU A 267 5.05 -6.95 8.23
C GLU A 267 4.27 -7.40 9.47
N LYS A 268 3.15 -6.72 9.78
CA LYS A 268 2.33 -7.09 10.92
C LYS A 268 1.74 -8.49 10.80
N LEU A 269 1.31 -8.88 9.60
CA LEU A 269 0.81 -10.22 9.33
C LEU A 269 1.94 -11.27 9.50
N SER A 270 3.13 -11.01 8.97
CA SER A 270 4.29 -11.88 9.13
C SER A 270 4.66 -12.09 10.61
N ASP A 271 4.67 -11.02 11.41
CA ASP A 271 4.88 -11.10 12.86
C ASP A 271 3.85 -12.00 13.55
N MET A 272 2.57 -11.84 13.21
CA MET A 272 1.50 -12.65 13.80
C MET A 272 1.61 -14.12 13.39
N ILE A 273 2.03 -14.41 12.16
CA ILE A 273 2.28 -15.77 11.67
C ILE A 273 3.47 -16.39 12.42
N ASN A 274 4.55 -15.63 12.62
CA ASN A 274 5.71 -16.10 13.37
C ASN A 274 5.35 -16.37 14.85
N GLN A 275 4.54 -15.51 15.46
CA GLN A 275 4.00 -15.72 16.81
C GLN A 275 3.08 -16.94 16.87
N GLU A 276 2.28 -17.20 15.83
CA GLU A 276 1.45 -18.40 15.75
C GLU A 276 2.30 -19.67 15.66
N LYS A 277 3.31 -19.68 14.78
CA LYS A 277 4.28 -20.79 14.64
C LYS A 277 5.01 -21.06 15.95
N ASN A 278 5.37 -20.01 16.68
CA ASN A 278 6.05 -20.10 17.97
C ASN A 278 5.11 -20.34 19.17
N ASN A 279 3.79 -20.49 18.93
CA ASN A 279 2.75 -20.64 19.95
C ASN A 279 2.69 -19.50 20.99
N THR A 280 3.26 -18.33 20.71
CA THR A 280 3.24 -17.15 21.58
C THR A 280 2.05 -16.22 21.30
N LEU A 281 1.31 -16.47 20.22
CA LEU A 281 0.16 -15.64 19.84
C LEU A 281 -1.01 -15.81 20.82
N ILE A 282 -1.43 -14.68 21.41
CA ILE A 282 -2.55 -14.61 22.36
C ILE A 282 -3.85 -15.05 21.66
N ALA A 283 -4.69 -15.85 22.34
CA ALA A 283 -5.93 -16.40 21.77
C ALA A 283 -6.85 -15.35 21.11
N ARG A 284 -6.97 -14.14 21.70
CA ARG A 284 -7.79 -13.03 21.15
C ARG A 284 -7.31 -12.53 19.78
N LEU A 285 -6.03 -12.73 19.47
CA LEU A 285 -5.41 -12.35 18.19
C LEU A 285 -5.44 -13.50 17.18
N LYS A 286 -5.63 -14.75 17.62
CA LYS A 286 -5.89 -15.88 16.71
C LYS A 286 -7.26 -15.74 16.06
N ARG A 287 -8.30 -15.58 16.89
CA ARG A 287 -9.66 -15.30 16.43
C ARG A 287 -10.38 -14.47 17.49
N ASN A 288 -11.05 -13.41 17.04
CA ASN A 288 -11.82 -12.58 17.95
C ASN A 288 -13.04 -13.34 18.50
N SER A 289 -13.36 -13.11 19.78
CA SER A 289 -14.52 -13.71 20.43
C SER A 289 -15.85 -13.31 19.79
N ALA A 290 -15.91 -12.19 19.06
CA ALA A 290 -17.09 -11.77 18.31
C ALA A 290 -17.51 -12.78 17.22
N TYR A 291 -16.55 -13.59 16.73
CA TYR A 291 -16.81 -14.66 15.75
C TYR A 291 -17.05 -16.02 16.40
N LEU A 292 -16.71 -16.17 17.69
CA LEU A 292 -16.97 -17.41 18.39
C LEU A 292 -18.48 -17.48 18.70
N GLU A 293 -19.10 -18.61 18.36
CA GLU A 293 -20.38 -18.92 18.93
C GLU A 293 -20.21 -19.01 20.44
N LYS A 294 -20.83 -18.08 21.18
CA LYS A 294 -21.03 -18.28 22.60
C LYS A 294 -21.78 -19.61 22.73
N LYS A 295 -21.11 -20.67 23.18
CA LYS A 295 -21.79 -21.65 24.01
C LYS A 295 -22.44 -20.80 25.10
N GLU A 296 -23.76 -20.69 25.07
CA GLU A 296 -24.47 -19.96 26.12
C GLU A 296 -23.89 -20.43 27.45
N PRO A 297 -23.50 -19.52 28.36
CA PRO A 297 -23.14 -19.95 29.70
C PRO A 297 -24.35 -20.72 30.18
N ILE A 298 -24.16 -22.03 30.43
CA ILE A 298 -25.20 -22.87 31.02
C ILE A 298 -25.69 -22.06 32.21
N LYS A 299 -26.91 -21.53 32.11
CA LYS A 299 -27.56 -20.91 33.25
C LYS A 299 -27.66 -22.06 34.23
N LEU A 300 -26.73 -22.12 35.18
CA LEU A 300 -26.90 -22.90 36.39
C LEU A 300 -28.13 -22.27 37.05
N LYS A 301 -29.33 -22.71 36.63
CA LYS A 301 -30.52 -22.62 37.45
C LYS A 301 -30.02 -23.10 38.79
N LYS A 302 -30.10 -22.25 39.82
CA LYS A 302 -29.96 -22.69 41.19
C LYS A 302 -30.98 -23.81 41.34
N ILE A 303 -30.54 -25.06 41.18
CA ILE A 303 -31.36 -26.21 41.46
C ILE A 303 -31.54 -26.08 42.96
N ASN A 304 -32.75 -25.72 43.36
CA ASN A 304 -33.14 -25.71 44.74
C ASN A 304 -33.02 -27.17 45.19
N LEU A 305 -31.90 -27.51 45.84
CA LEU A 305 -31.52 -28.89 46.21
C LEU A 305 -32.49 -29.53 47.21
N ASN A 306 -33.54 -28.83 47.64
CA ASN A 306 -34.50 -29.33 48.62
C ASN A 306 -35.60 -30.26 48.06
N ASN A 307 -35.76 -30.41 46.74
CA ASN A 307 -36.81 -31.28 46.18
C ASN A 307 -36.32 -32.60 45.57
N GLN A 308 -35.01 -32.83 45.41
CA GLN A 308 -34.52 -34.14 44.93
C GLN A 308 -34.34 -35.18 46.05
N ASN A 309 -34.26 -34.75 47.32
CA ASN A 309 -34.10 -35.67 48.45
C ASN A 309 -35.41 -36.34 48.88
N LYS A 310 -36.59 -35.77 48.58
CA LYS A 310 -37.88 -36.42 48.88
C LYS A 310 -38.20 -37.58 47.94
N ASN A 311 -37.87 -37.45 46.64
CA ASN A 311 -38.14 -38.52 45.67
C ASN A 311 -37.12 -39.67 45.74
N LYS A 312 -35.89 -39.42 46.19
CA LYS A 312 -34.89 -40.49 46.41
C LYS A 312 -35.20 -41.37 47.62
N LEU A 313 -35.75 -40.80 48.71
CA LEU A 313 -36.16 -41.61 49.87
C LEU A 313 -37.34 -42.54 49.52
N SER A 314 -38.35 -42.03 48.80
CA SER A 314 -39.51 -42.82 48.38
C SER A 314 -39.14 -44.00 47.46
N PHE A 315 -38.19 -43.81 46.53
CA PHE A 315 -37.76 -44.87 45.62
C PHE A 315 -36.91 -45.96 46.31
N MET A 316 -36.11 -45.57 47.31
CA MET A 316 -35.31 -46.53 48.09
C MET A 316 -36.16 -47.32 49.08
N GLU A 317 -37.21 -46.71 49.66
CA GLU A 317 -38.21 -47.41 50.48
C GLU A 317 -39.04 -48.40 49.66
N GLU A 318 -39.44 -48.04 48.43
CA GLU A 318 -40.13 -48.96 47.51
C GLU A 318 -39.25 -50.16 47.10
N LEU A 319 -37.95 -49.94 46.88
CA LEU A 319 -37.00 -51.02 46.56
C LEU A 319 -36.72 -51.94 47.75
N ALA A 320 -36.70 -51.41 48.98
CA ALA A 320 -36.54 -52.20 50.20
C ALA A 320 -37.78 -53.08 50.50
N LEU A 321 -38.99 -52.55 50.26
CA LEU A 321 -40.23 -53.32 50.39
C LEU A 321 -40.39 -54.41 49.32
N LYS A 322 -39.90 -54.17 48.09
CA LYS A 322 -39.88 -55.21 47.04
C LYS A 322 -38.90 -56.34 47.32
N ARG A 323 -37.77 -56.08 47.98
CA ARG A 323 -36.79 -57.12 48.35
C ARG A 323 -37.27 -58.04 49.47
N LYS A 324 -38.04 -57.52 50.45
CA LYS A 324 -38.61 -58.32 51.55
C LYS A 324 -39.78 -59.23 51.18
N LYS A 325 -40.30 -59.16 49.95
CA LYS A 325 -41.37 -60.05 49.45
C LYS A 325 -40.85 -61.20 48.59
N ILE A 326 -39.54 -61.29 48.40
CA ILE A 326 -38.87 -62.28 47.52
C ILE A 326 -38.00 -63.26 48.34
N GLU A 327 -37.91 -63.07 49.65
CA GLU A 327 -37.50 -64.10 50.64
C GLU A 327 -38.75 -64.59 51.36
#